data_AF-A0A9W8D0G8-F1
#
_entry.id   AF-A0A9W8D0G8-F1
#
_cell.length_a   1.000
_cell.length_b   1.000
_cell.length_c   1.000
_cell.angle_alpha   90.00
_cell.angle_beta   90.00
_cell.angle_gamma   90.00
#
_symmetry.space_group_name_H-M   'P 1'
#
loop_
_entity.id
_entity.type
_entity.pdbx_description
1 polymer ?
#
loop_
_entity_poly.entity_id
_entity_poly.type
_entity_poly.pdbx_seq_one_letter_code
_entity_poly.pdbx_strand_id
1 'polypeptide(L)'
;MCRFQSGYLHRHPLLADLDFYWRIEPDVEYYCDMNYDPFVFMQQNGLKYGWNVAIPEFMATIPTLWNTTVQFVAEHPKLLASDSLWPWLLDEHGNYNGCHFWSNFEIVDLSFYRSAAYQTFFDYLDRAGGFFYERWGDAPVHSIAAALFLNASQVHYFDDIGYFHPSVLTCPQDARTKGTCVCDSNKSFVQDGICTVRFLE
;
A
#
# COMPACT_ATOMS: atom_id res chain seq x y z
N MET A 1 14.18 2.34 -9.94
CA MET A 1 12.73 2.10 -10.05
C MET A 1 12.05 2.42 -8.71
N CYS A 2 12.34 1.70 -7.62
CA CYS A 2 11.68 1.91 -6.30
C CYS A 2 11.61 3.38 -5.86
N ARG A 3 12.76 4.06 -5.80
CA ARG A 3 12.84 5.50 -5.48
C ARG A 3 11.95 6.40 -6.35
N PHE A 4 11.78 6.09 -7.63
CA PHE A 4 10.93 6.85 -8.54
C PHE A 4 9.46 6.70 -8.17
N GLN A 5 9.00 5.47 -7.94
CA GLN A 5 7.64 5.19 -7.46
C GLN A 5 7.39 5.85 -6.10
N SER A 6 8.37 5.78 -5.18
CA SER A 6 8.26 6.38 -3.85
C SER A 6 8.12 7.89 -3.84
N GLY A 7 8.81 8.62 -4.71
CA GLY A 7 8.97 10.08 -4.52
C GLY A 7 8.63 10.97 -5.70
N TYR A 8 8.55 10.42 -6.90
CA TYR A 8 8.59 11.21 -8.13
C TYR A 8 7.44 10.94 -9.07
N LEU A 9 6.83 9.75 -9.06
CA LEU A 9 5.71 9.41 -9.94
C LEU A 9 4.58 10.46 -9.83
N HIS A 10 4.07 10.70 -8.62
CA HIS A 10 2.96 11.62 -8.36
C HIS A 10 3.27 13.11 -8.64
N ARG A 11 4.56 13.43 -8.89
CA ARG A 11 5.04 14.75 -9.29
C ARG A 11 5.16 14.89 -10.83
N HIS A 12 4.96 13.83 -11.60
CA HIS A 12 5.07 13.87 -13.06
C HIS A 12 4.01 14.80 -13.67
N PRO A 13 4.35 15.65 -14.67
CA PRO A 13 3.41 16.62 -15.24
C PRO A 13 2.12 16.01 -15.79
N LEU A 14 2.18 14.78 -16.31
CA LEU A 14 1.00 14.06 -16.81
C LEU A 14 -0.01 13.67 -15.71
N LEU A 15 0.41 13.70 -14.44
CA LEU A 15 -0.48 13.45 -13.30
C LEU A 15 -0.92 14.76 -12.62
N ALA A 16 -0.40 15.92 -13.05
CA ALA A 16 -0.59 17.20 -12.34
C ALA A 16 -2.08 17.55 -12.14
N ASP A 17 -2.89 17.30 -13.17
CA ASP A 17 -4.32 17.62 -13.20
C ASP A 17 -5.21 16.42 -12.82
N LEU A 18 -4.64 15.37 -12.22
CA LEU A 18 -5.38 14.20 -11.74
C LEU A 18 -5.45 14.18 -10.21
N ASP A 19 -6.59 13.73 -9.70
CA ASP A 19 -6.83 13.51 -8.27
C ASP A 19 -6.47 12.08 -7.84
N PHE A 20 -6.68 11.10 -8.72
CA PHE A 20 -6.42 9.69 -8.43
C PHE A 20 -5.54 9.06 -9.50
N TYR A 21 -4.86 7.97 -9.13
CA TYR A 21 -4.31 7.03 -10.10
C TYR A 21 -4.56 5.60 -9.64
N TRP A 22 -4.55 4.69 -10.62
CA TRP A 22 -4.50 3.26 -10.40
C TRP A 22 -3.23 2.72 -11.06
N ARG A 23 -2.34 2.12 -10.27
CA ARG A 23 -1.15 1.45 -10.79
C ARG A 23 -1.51 0.14 -11.48
N ILE A 24 -1.02 -0.02 -12.70
CA ILE A 24 -1.11 -1.25 -13.49
C ILE A 24 0.31 -1.65 -13.91
N GLU A 25 0.72 -2.87 -13.59
CA GLU A 25 1.99 -3.45 -14.04
C GLU A 25 1.81 -4.41 -15.23
N PRO A 26 2.88 -4.71 -15.99
CA PRO A 26 2.85 -5.79 -16.97
C PRO A 26 2.55 -7.15 -16.33
N ASP A 27 2.04 -8.09 -17.12
CA ASP A 27 1.79 -9.50 -16.73
C ASP A 27 0.79 -9.68 -15.59
N VAL A 28 -0.07 -8.69 -15.34
CA VAL A 28 -1.18 -8.78 -14.39
C VAL A 28 -2.46 -9.30 -15.05
N GLU A 29 -3.30 -9.97 -14.27
CA GLU A 29 -4.63 -10.43 -14.69
C GLU A 29 -5.70 -9.89 -13.75
N TYR A 30 -6.85 -9.50 -14.33
CA TYR A 30 -8.07 -9.13 -13.59
C TYR A 30 -9.12 -10.20 -13.87
N TYR A 31 -9.61 -10.85 -12.81
CA TYR A 31 -10.49 -12.00 -12.94
C TYR A 31 -11.96 -11.69 -12.74
N CYS A 32 -12.29 -10.51 -12.21
CA CYS A 32 -13.67 -10.15 -11.89
C CYS A 32 -14.13 -8.93 -12.68
N ASP A 33 -15.36 -8.96 -13.17
CA ASP A 33 -16.03 -7.77 -13.68
C ASP A 33 -16.26 -6.77 -12.55
N MET A 34 -15.89 -5.50 -12.78
CA MET A 34 -16.21 -4.40 -11.87
C MET A 34 -17.49 -3.72 -12.32
N ASN A 35 -18.51 -3.72 -11.46
CA ASN A 35 -19.82 -3.12 -11.72
C ASN A 35 -19.99 -1.71 -11.12
N TYR A 36 -18.89 -1.11 -10.65
CA TYR A 36 -18.82 0.25 -10.13
C TYR A 36 -17.52 0.93 -10.59
N ASP A 37 -17.49 2.26 -10.46
CA ASP A 37 -16.28 3.05 -10.71
C ASP A 37 -15.46 3.14 -9.41
N PRO A 38 -14.23 2.57 -9.36
CA PRO A 38 -13.43 2.55 -8.13
C PRO A 38 -12.95 3.93 -7.72
N PHE A 39 -12.74 4.87 -8.65
CA PHE A 39 -12.34 6.23 -8.31
C PHE A 39 -13.49 7.00 -7.67
N VAL A 40 -14.71 6.85 -8.21
CA VAL A 40 -15.91 7.42 -7.62
C VAL A 40 -16.17 6.83 -6.23
N PHE A 41 -16.01 5.51 -6.07
CA PHE A 41 -16.12 4.84 -4.77
C PHE A 41 -15.12 5.40 -3.75
N MET A 42 -13.85 5.53 -4.13
CA MET A 42 -12.80 6.11 -3.28
C MET A 42 -13.16 7.53 -2.85
N GLN A 43 -13.55 8.39 -3.81
CA GLN A 43 -13.91 9.78 -3.55
C GLN A 43 -15.12 9.91 -2.61
N GLN A 44 -16.21 9.16 -2.87
CA GLN A 44 -17.45 9.24 -2.09
C GLN A 44 -17.28 8.76 -0.64
N ASN A 45 -16.36 7.82 -0.40
CA ASN A 45 -16.09 7.27 0.92
C ASN A 45 -14.90 7.94 1.63
N GLY A 46 -14.31 8.99 1.04
CA GLY A 46 -13.18 9.71 1.65
C GLY A 46 -11.89 8.88 1.78
N LEU A 47 -11.77 7.84 0.96
CA LEU A 47 -10.64 6.91 0.96
C LEU A 47 -9.44 7.55 0.25
N LYS A 48 -8.23 7.23 0.72
CA LYS A 48 -6.97 7.80 0.22
C LYS A 48 -6.02 6.75 -0.34
N TYR A 49 -6.05 5.53 0.19
CA TYR A 49 -5.17 4.45 -0.26
C TYR A 49 -5.92 3.13 -0.34
N GLY A 50 -6.04 2.59 -1.53
CA GLY A 50 -6.68 1.31 -1.82
C GLY A 50 -5.66 0.25 -2.20
N TRP A 51 -5.77 -0.94 -1.61
CA TRP A 51 -4.87 -2.06 -1.84
C TRP A 51 -5.63 -3.37 -2.04
N ASN A 52 -4.94 -4.37 -2.61
CA ASN A 52 -5.51 -5.69 -2.86
C ASN A 52 -4.65 -6.85 -2.34
N VAL A 53 -3.33 -6.67 -2.23
CA VAL A 53 -2.42 -7.66 -1.63
C VAL A 53 -1.62 -7.02 -0.51
N ALA A 54 -1.44 -7.73 0.60
CA ALA A 54 -0.48 -7.37 1.65
C ALA A 54 0.43 -8.56 1.96
N ILE A 55 1.75 -8.34 1.99
CA ILE A 55 2.76 -9.38 2.21
C ILE A 55 3.87 -8.88 3.15
N PRO A 56 4.63 -9.79 3.80
CA PRO A 56 5.85 -9.42 4.50
C PRO A 56 6.98 -9.13 3.51
N GLU A 57 7.79 -8.12 3.80
CA GLU A 57 9.02 -7.81 3.07
C GLU A 57 10.17 -8.74 3.51
N PHE A 58 11.13 -8.95 2.62
CA PHE A 58 12.40 -9.57 2.97
C PHE A 58 13.25 -8.59 3.78
N MET A 59 13.30 -8.74 5.11
CA MET A 59 13.99 -7.79 6.00
C MET A 59 15.45 -7.48 5.64
N ALA A 60 16.15 -8.39 4.94
CA ALA A 60 17.49 -8.16 4.43
C ALA A 60 17.59 -7.02 3.38
N THR A 61 16.48 -6.59 2.80
CA THR A 61 16.39 -5.53 1.78
C THR A 61 16.21 -4.14 2.40
N ILE A 62 15.73 -4.10 3.63
CA ILE A 62 15.33 -2.90 4.37
C ILE A 62 15.87 -2.88 5.83
N PRO A 63 17.12 -3.34 6.11
CA PRO A 63 17.59 -3.48 7.48
C PRO A 63 17.57 -2.19 8.31
N THR A 64 17.67 -1.01 7.68
CA THR A 64 17.60 0.27 8.41
C THR A 64 16.34 1.10 8.15
N LEU A 65 15.41 0.65 7.30
CA LEU A 65 14.21 1.41 6.94
C LEU A 65 13.36 1.76 8.16
N TRP A 66 13.10 0.78 9.02
CA TRP A 66 12.26 0.99 10.21
C TRP A 66 12.93 1.90 11.23
N ASN A 67 14.22 1.69 11.53
CA ASN A 67 14.95 2.56 12.46
C ASN A 67 14.99 4.01 11.95
N THR A 68 15.20 4.20 10.65
CA THR A 68 15.14 5.52 10.00
C THR A 68 13.74 6.15 10.13
N THR A 69 12.69 5.34 9.98
CA THR A 69 11.29 5.77 10.17
C THR A 69 11.02 6.19 11.61
N VAL A 70 11.48 5.43 12.60
CA VAL A 70 11.31 5.76 14.02
C VAL A 70 12.00 7.09 14.37
N GLN A 71 13.19 7.34 13.82
CA GLN A 71 13.89 8.62 13.98
C GLN A 71 13.08 9.78 13.37
N PHE A 72 12.56 9.60 12.15
CA PHE A 72 11.67 10.57 11.52
C PHE A 72 10.46 10.89 12.39
N VAL A 73 9.80 9.87 12.94
CA VAL A 73 8.62 10.04 13.79
C VAL A 73 8.95 10.81 15.07
N ALA A 74 10.12 10.56 15.67
CA ALA A 74 10.58 11.29 16.85
C ALA A 74 10.82 12.79 16.56
N GLU A 75 11.30 13.12 15.36
CA GLU A 75 11.53 14.50 14.91
C GLU A 75 10.23 15.19 14.44
N HIS A 76 9.26 14.42 13.95
CA HIS A 76 8.05 14.93 13.33
C HIS A 76 6.73 14.34 13.89
N PRO A 77 6.52 14.31 15.22
CA PRO A 77 5.35 13.65 15.81
C PRO A 77 4.01 14.28 15.40
N LYS A 78 4.01 15.55 15.00
CA LYS A 78 2.81 16.29 14.56
C LYS A 78 2.30 15.86 13.17
N LEU A 79 3.07 15.10 12.41
CA LEU A 79 2.66 14.60 11.09
C LEU A 79 1.89 13.29 11.16
N LEU A 80 1.83 12.64 12.33
CA LEU A 80 1.09 11.41 12.53
C LEU A 80 -0.42 11.65 12.51
N ALA A 81 -1.15 10.73 11.89
CA ALA A 81 -2.60 10.69 12.02
C ALA A 81 -3.01 10.31 13.45
N SER A 82 -4.13 10.84 13.92
CA SER A 82 -4.64 10.58 15.27
C SER A 82 -5.15 9.15 15.46
N ASP A 83 -5.67 8.55 14.39
CA ASP A 83 -6.24 7.20 14.37
C ASP A 83 -5.58 6.38 13.27
N SER A 84 -4.26 6.20 13.37
CA SER A 84 -3.45 5.62 12.31
C SER A 84 -3.33 4.09 12.43
N LEU A 85 -2.93 3.42 11.34
CA LEU A 85 -2.69 1.97 11.29
C LEU A 85 -1.28 1.57 11.76
N TRP A 86 -0.57 2.42 12.51
CA TRP A 86 0.79 2.09 12.94
C TRP A 86 0.90 0.76 13.72
N PRO A 87 -0.09 0.30 14.52
CA PRO A 87 0.01 -0.99 15.20
C PRO A 87 0.11 -2.17 14.23
N TRP A 88 -0.50 -2.08 13.04
CA TRP A 88 -0.43 -3.11 12.00
C TRP A 88 1.00 -3.36 11.51
N LEU A 89 1.88 -2.35 11.61
CA LEU A 89 3.29 -2.49 11.24
C LEU A 89 4.09 -3.31 12.26
N LEU A 90 3.58 -3.55 13.46
CA LEU A 90 4.36 -4.15 14.54
C LEU A 90 4.00 -5.62 14.81
N ASP A 91 4.96 -6.36 15.36
CA ASP A 91 4.72 -7.65 15.99
C ASP A 91 4.33 -7.48 17.48
N GLU A 92 4.05 -8.59 18.15
CA GLU A 92 3.69 -8.64 19.57
C GLU A 92 4.81 -8.15 20.52
N HIS A 93 6.02 -8.00 20.01
CA HIS A 93 7.19 -7.50 20.73
C HIS A 93 7.51 -6.03 20.40
N GLY A 94 6.72 -5.38 19.53
CA GLY A 94 6.91 -4.01 19.10
C GLY A 94 7.97 -3.81 18.01
N ASN A 95 8.44 -4.88 17.36
CA ASN A 95 9.35 -4.77 16.22
C ASN A 95 8.58 -4.62 14.91
N TYR A 96 9.19 -4.00 13.90
CA TYR A 96 8.61 -3.97 12.56
C TYR A 96 8.47 -5.39 12.00
N ASN A 97 7.24 -5.77 11.67
CA ASN A 97 6.91 -7.11 11.21
C ASN A 97 7.12 -7.32 9.69
N GLY A 98 7.52 -6.26 8.96
CA GLY A 98 7.76 -6.30 7.52
C GLY A 98 6.50 -6.21 6.66
N CYS A 99 5.30 -6.18 7.25
CA CYS A 99 4.05 -6.10 6.50
C CYS A 99 3.98 -4.80 5.69
N HIS A 100 3.55 -4.96 4.44
CA HIS A 100 3.30 -3.87 3.52
C HIS A 100 2.21 -4.25 2.52
N PHE A 101 1.50 -3.25 2.03
CA PHE A 101 0.63 -3.34 0.86
C PHE A 101 1.49 -3.44 -0.39
N TRP A 102 1.19 -4.42 -1.23
CA TRP A 102 2.00 -4.71 -2.42
C TRP A 102 1.65 -3.74 -3.55
N SER A 103 2.52 -2.74 -3.74
CA SER A 103 2.23 -1.55 -4.54
C SER A 103 2.02 -1.79 -6.04
N ASN A 104 2.26 -3.00 -6.57
CA ASN A 104 1.91 -3.30 -7.97
C ASN A 104 0.41 -3.12 -8.24
N PHE A 105 -0.43 -3.30 -7.22
CA PHE A 105 -1.81 -2.84 -7.19
C PHE A 105 -1.94 -1.74 -6.13
N GLU A 106 -2.26 -0.53 -6.57
CA GLU A 106 -2.65 0.56 -5.68
C GLU A 106 -3.61 1.52 -6.40
N ILE A 107 -4.68 1.93 -5.73
CA ILE A 107 -5.57 3.01 -6.15
C ILE A 107 -5.44 4.11 -5.12
N VAL A 108 -4.90 5.26 -5.51
CA VAL A 108 -4.45 6.27 -4.54
C VAL A 108 -4.96 7.64 -4.91
N ASP A 109 -5.45 8.35 -3.89
CA ASP A 109 -5.67 9.79 -3.95
C ASP A 109 -4.31 10.51 -3.91
N LEU A 110 -3.94 11.18 -5.00
CA LEU A 110 -2.66 11.85 -5.17
C LEU A 110 -2.44 12.97 -4.14
N SER A 111 -3.49 13.51 -3.51
CA SER A 111 -3.35 14.46 -2.39
C SER A 111 -2.61 13.86 -1.20
N PHE A 112 -2.67 12.54 -1.00
CA PHE A 112 -1.90 11.85 0.03
C PHE A 112 -0.39 11.97 -0.24
N TYR A 113 0.07 11.57 -1.43
CA TYR A 113 1.49 11.67 -1.77
C TYR A 113 1.98 13.11 -1.92
N ARG A 114 1.09 14.04 -2.31
CA ARG A 114 1.39 15.48 -2.37
C ARG A 114 1.38 16.16 -1.00
N SER A 115 0.89 15.50 0.04
CA SER A 115 0.81 16.07 1.38
C SER A 115 2.18 16.41 1.96
N ALA A 116 2.23 17.42 2.83
CA ALA A 116 3.47 17.78 3.52
C ALA A 116 4.04 16.61 4.34
N ALA A 117 3.18 15.76 4.92
CA ALA A 117 3.61 14.60 5.69
C ALA A 117 4.39 13.61 4.81
N TYR A 118 3.80 13.18 3.69
CA TYR A 118 4.45 12.25 2.78
C TYR A 118 5.71 12.84 2.13
N GLN A 119 5.65 14.11 1.70
CA GLN A 119 6.79 14.78 1.08
C GLN A 119 7.99 14.89 2.04
N THR A 120 7.75 15.28 3.29
CA THR A 120 8.80 15.37 4.32
C THR A 120 9.37 13.98 4.63
N PHE A 121 8.52 12.96 4.74
CA PHE A 121 8.95 11.59 4.98
C PHE A 121 9.80 11.04 3.84
N PHE A 122 9.35 11.18 2.59
CA PHE A 122 10.12 10.76 1.43
C PHE A 122 11.48 11.47 1.37
N ASP A 123 11.52 12.80 1.54
CA ASP A 123 12.76 13.56 1.51
C ASP A 123 13.73 13.14 2.64
N TYR A 124 13.21 12.74 3.80
CA TYR A 124 14.00 12.19 4.91
C TYR A 124 14.62 10.84 4.52
N LEU A 125 13.82 9.91 4.00
CA LEU A 125 14.30 8.61 3.52
C LEU A 125 15.29 8.75 2.36
N ASP A 126 15.04 9.68 1.45
CA ASP A 126 15.90 9.93 0.30
C ASP A 126 17.31 10.37 0.71
N ARG A 127 17.39 11.25 1.73
CA ARG A 127 18.67 11.67 2.32
C ARG A 127 19.37 10.57 3.09
N ALA A 128 18.63 9.65 3.71
CA ALA A 128 19.20 8.49 4.40
C ALA A 128 19.88 7.51 3.42
N GLY A 129 19.49 7.52 2.13
CA GLY A 129 20.20 6.82 1.06
C GLY A 129 19.91 5.32 0.96
N GLY A 130 18.99 4.77 1.77
CA GLY A 130 18.68 3.34 1.78
C GLY A 130 18.07 2.81 0.47
N PHE A 131 17.55 3.67 -0.41
CA PHE A 131 17.20 3.29 -1.78
C PHE A 131 18.39 2.81 -2.62
N PHE A 132 19.62 3.19 -2.27
CA PHE A 132 20.85 2.87 -3.01
C PHE A 132 21.83 2.03 -2.21
N TYR A 133 21.96 2.29 -0.90
CA TYR A 133 22.85 1.55 0.00
C TYR A 133 22.21 0.25 0.50
N GLU A 134 20.88 0.15 0.42
CA GLU A 134 20.09 -1.06 0.65
C GLU A 134 19.21 -1.30 -0.59
N ARG A 135 18.01 -1.84 -0.41
CA ARG A 135 17.06 -2.06 -1.51
C ARG A 135 15.64 -1.71 -1.08
N TRP A 136 15.45 -0.51 -0.55
CA TRP A 136 14.14 -0.03 -0.12
C TRP A 136 13.16 -0.01 -1.30
N GLY A 137 12.17 -0.90 -1.23
CA GLY A 137 11.06 -0.95 -2.17
C GLY A 137 10.08 0.20 -1.94
N ASP A 138 9.38 0.63 -2.98
CA ASP A 138 8.27 1.57 -2.84
C ASP A 138 7.11 0.98 -2.04
N ALA A 139 6.87 -0.32 -2.14
CA ALA A 139 5.80 -1.00 -1.41
C ALA A 139 5.89 -0.82 0.12
N PRO A 140 7.01 -1.14 0.81
CA PRO A 140 7.15 -0.86 2.24
C PRO A 140 7.17 0.65 2.57
N VAL A 141 7.72 1.50 1.70
CA VAL A 141 7.72 2.96 1.91
C VAL A 141 6.31 3.54 1.87
N HIS A 142 5.52 3.20 0.84
CA HIS A 142 4.11 3.62 0.70
C HIS A 142 3.28 3.12 1.88
N SER A 143 3.51 1.88 2.31
CA SER A 143 2.74 1.24 3.37
C SER A 143 3.02 1.83 4.73
N ILE A 144 4.29 2.08 5.07
CA ILE A 144 4.66 2.79 6.30
C ILE A 144 4.05 4.18 6.30
N ALA A 145 4.14 4.92 5.19
CA ALA A 145 3.58 6.25 5.11
C ALA A 145 2.04 6.25 5.25
N ALA A 146 1.35 5.33 4.59
CA ALA A 146 -0.10 5.19 4.70
C ALA A 146 -0.51 4.85 6.13
N ALA A 147 0.19 3.93 6.78
CA ALA A 147 -0.09 3.51 8.14
C ALA A 147 0.22 4.58 9.20
N LEU A 148 1.16 5.50 8.95
CA LEU A 148 1.51 6.58 9.88
C LEU A 148 0.70 7.86 9.67
N PHE A 149 0.42 8.23 8.42
CA PHE A 149 -0.08 9.57 8.08
C PHE A 149 -1.55 9.62 7.63
N LEU A 150 -2.18 8.47 7.39
CA LEU A 150 -3.62 8.39 7.14
C LEU A 150 -4.33 7.83 8.37
N ASN A 151 -5.59 8.22 8.54
CA ASN A 151 -6.44 7.50 9.48
C ASN A 151 -6.79 6.12 8.90
N ALA A 152 -7.00 5.13 9.76
CA ALA A 152 -7.36 3.76 9.38
C ALA A 152 -8.56 3.71 8.43
N SER A 153 -9.58 4.54 8.69
CA SER A 153 -10.77 4.68 7.85
C SER A 153 -10.52 5.19 6.43
N GLN A 154 -9.32 5.71 6.13
CA GLN A 154 -8.94 6.20 4.81
C GLN A 154 -8.18 5.17 3.99
N VAL A 155 -7.88 3.99 4.55
CA VAL A 155 -7.19 2.90 3.87
C VAL A 155 -8.19 1.77 3.62
N HIS A 156 -8.27 1.30 2.38
CA HIS A 156 -9.29 0.35 1.95
C HIS A 156 -8.69 -0.90 1.33
N TYR A 157 -9.21 -2.05 1.72
CA TYR A 157 -8.90 -3.33 1.13
C TYR A 157 -9.97 -3.70 0.09
N PHE A 158 -9.59 -3.72 -1.19
CA PHE A 158 -10.44 -4.17 -2.28
C PHE A 158 -10.48 -5.70 -2.35
N ASP A 159 -11.32 -6.31 -1.52
CA ASP A 159 -11.49 -7.76 -1.42
C ASP A 159 -12.35 -8.36 -2.55
N ASP A 160 -12.99 -7.49 -3.33
CA ASP A 160 -13.91 -7.78 -4.43
C ASP A 160 -13.24 -7.75 -5.81
N ILE A 161 -12.03 -7.20 -5.93
CA ILE A 161 -11.25 -7.18 -7.16
C ILE A 161 -10.36 -8.42 -7.22
N GLY A 162 -10.74 -9.40 -8.07
CA GLY A 162 -9.90 -10.54 -8.36
C GLY A 162 -8.70 -10.12 -9.21
N TYR A 163 -7.49 -10.31 -8.67
CA TYR A 163 -6.26 -9.79 -9.25
C TYR A 163 -5.13 -10.82 -9.15
N PHE A 164 -4.27 -10.83 -10.16
CA PHE A 164 -3.03 -11.61 -10.13
C PHE A 164 -1.87 -10.78 -10.61
N HIS A 165 -0.77 -10.92 -9.88
CA HIS A 165 0.57 -10.51 -10.27
C HIS A 165 1.46 -11.75 -10.10
N PRO A 166 2.42 -12.03 -11.00
CA PRO A 166 3.13 -13.30 -11.06
C PRO A 166 3.44 -13.95 -9.69
N SER A 167 2.87 -15.14 -9.47
CA SER A 167 2.98 -15.97 -8.26
C SER A 167 2.04 -15.64 -7.10
N VAL A 168 1.21 -14.59 -7.19
CA VAL A 168 0.22 -14.24 -6.16
C VAL A 168 -1.15 -13.98 -6.80
N LEU A 169 -2.14 -14.79 -6.41
CA LEU A 169 -3.53 -14.64 -6.81
C LEU A 169 -4.34 -14.12 -5.63
N THR A 170 -5.16 -13.09 -5.84
CA THR A 170 -6.28 -12.74 -4.98
C THR A 170 -7.58 -13.01 -5.71
N CYS A 171 -8.49 -13.70 -5.04
CA CYS A 171 -9.78 -14.05 -5.60
C CYS A 171 -10.85 -13.85 -4.52
N PRO A 172 -11.94 -13.11 -4.82
CA PRO A 172 -13.05 -12.92 -3.88
C PRO A 172 -13.61 -14.27 -3.43
N GLN A 173 -13.97 -14.37 -2.15
CA GLN A 173 -14.45 -15.63 -1.56
C GLN A 173 -15.75 -16.12 -2.21
N ASP A 174 -16.59 -15.19 -2.66
CA ASP A 174 -17.87 -15.43 -3.30
C ASP A 174 -17.79 -15.46 -4.85
N ALA A 175 -16.58 -15.57 -5.41
CA ALA A 175 -16.36 -15.65 -6.86
C ALA A 175 -17.23 -16.73 -7.53
N ARG A 176 -17.41 -17.89 -6.89
CA ARG A 176 -18.21 -19.02 -7.41
C ARG A 176 -19.72 -18.74 -7.43
N THR A 177 -20.22 -17.86 -6.57
CA THR A 177 -21.66 -17.58 -6.44
C THR A 177 -22.10 -16.32 -7.19
N LYS A 178 -21.21 -15.33 -7.35
CA LYS A 178 -21.50 -14.10 -8.10
C LYS A 178 -21.52 -14.29 -9.62
N GLY A 179 -20.78 -15.27 -10.15
CA GLY A 179 -20.71 -15.53 -11.60
C GLY A 179 -20.01 -14.43 -12.41
N THR A 180 -19.43 -13.43 -11.74
CA THR A 180 -18.71 -12.30 -12.33
C THR A 180 -17.19 -12.47 -12.26
N CYS A 181 -16.70 -13.58 -11.72
CA CYS A 181 -15.29 -13.85 -11.49
C CYS A 181 -14.84 -15.17 -12.13
N VAL A 182 -13.63 -15.19 -12.69
CA VAL A 182 -13.00 -16.36 -13.35
C VAL A 182 -11.71 -16.76 -12.62
N CYS A 183 -11.79 -16.98 -11.31
CA CYS A 183 -10.67 -17.43 -10.47
C CYS A 183 -11.12 -18.48 -9.44
N ASP A 184 -10.18 -19.27 -8.91
CA ASP A 184 -10.46 -20.25 -7.86
C ASP A 184 -10.17 -19.65 -6.48
N SER A 185 -11.21 -19.36 -5.70
CA SER A 185 -11.09 -18.73 -4.37
C SER A 185 -10.28 -19.56 -3.37
N ASN A 186 -10.19 -20.88 -3.56
CA ASN A 186 -9.36 -21.78 -2.75
C ASN A 186 -7.85 -21.63 -3.02
N LYS A 187 -7.47 -20.91 -4.08
CA LYS A 187 -6.06 -20.60 -4.40
C LYS A 187 -5.72 -19.14 -4.08
N SER A 188 -6.62 -18.42 -3.42
CA SER A 188 -6.43 -17.02 -3.05
C SER A 188 -5.37 -16.92 -1.94
N PHE A 189 -4.33 -16.14 -2.18
CA PHE A 189 -3.25 -15.85 -1.22
C PHE A 189 -3.78 -15.22 0.08
N VAL A 190 -4.90 -14.50 -0.01
CA VAL A 190 -5.54 -13.78 1.09
C VAL A 190 -5.91 -14.70 2.26
N GLN A 191 -6.35 -15.94 1.99
CA GLN A 191 -6.81 -16.85 3.05
C GLN A 191 -5.70 -17.21 4.06
N ASP A 192 -4.43 -17.19 3.63
CA ASP A 192 -3.27 -17.56 4.44
C ASP A 192 -2.28 -16.39 4.65
N GLY A 193 -2.62 -15.19 4.13
CA GLY A 193 -1.73 -14.03 4.13
C GLY A 193 -1.67 -13.35 5.49
N ILE A 194 -0.60 -13.58 6.25
CA ILE A 194 -0.43 -13.05 7.62
C ILE A 194 -0.67 -11.53 7.73
N CYS A 195 -0.23 -10.75 6.74
CA CYS A 195 -0.40 -9.30 6.75
C CYS A 195 -1.83 -8.85 6.45
N THR A 196 -2.55 -9.59 5.61
CA THR A 196 -3.96 -9.33 5.35
C THR A 196 -4.82 -9.72 6.55
N VAL A 197 -4.57 -10.88 7.16
CA VAL A 197 -5.28 -11.29 8.38
C VAL A 197 -5.09 -10.27 9.49
N ARG A 198 -3.85 -9.85 9.76
CA ARG A 198 -3.54 -8.79 10.74
C ARG A 198 -4.18 -7.44 10.45
N PHE A 199 -4.48 -7.12 9.19
CA PHE A 199 -5.17 -5.88 8.85
C PHE A 199 -6.67 -5.94 9.17
N LEU A 200 -7.26 -7.14 9.08
CA LEU A 200 -8.69 -7.36 9.26
C LEU A 200 -9.09 -7.59 10.73
N GLU A 201 -8.12 -7.82 11.62
CA GLU A 201 -8.28 -7.92 13.08
C GLU A 201 -8.48 -6.53 13.73
#